data_AF-A0A2X1BCI5-F1
#
_entry.id   AF-A0A2X1BCI5-F1
#
_cell.length_a   1.000
_cell.length_b   1.000
_cell.length_c   1.000
_cell.angle_alpha   90.00
_cell.angle_beta   90.00
_cell.angle_gamma   90.00
#
_symmetry.space_group_name_H-M   'P 1'
#
loop_
_entity.id
_entity.type
_entity.pdbx_description
1 polymer ?
#
loop_
_entity_poly.entity_id
_entity_poly.type
_entity_poly.pdbx_seq_one_letter_code
_entity_poly.pdbx_strand_id
1 'polypeptide(L)'
;MLLGDGHCLRDHIMEVCKFQRNTGQDMFRDASLNTLVQLTLNNMGLTLVPEMALSQMSAYPNLKEIPLDAPTPHRTLAIITRPNYPRAADMNLLLDLFKQALIDSKMK
;
A
#
# COMPACT_ATOMS: atom_id res chain seq x y z
N MET A 1 -1.90 2.73 -13.46
CA MET A 1 -2.43 1.37 -13.22
C MET A 1 -2.81 1.25 -11.76
N LEU A 2 -3.99 0.71 -11.47
CA LEU A 2 -4.52 0.53 -10.12
C LEU A 2 -4.85 -0.95 -9.90
N LEU A 3 -4.86 -1.39 -8.64
CA LEU A 3 -5.35 -2.72 -8.26
C LEU A 3 -6.82 -2.90 -8.68
N GLY A 4 -7.24 -4.15 -8.81
CA GLY A 4 -8.64 -4.50 -9.03
C GLY A 4 -9.57 -4.16 -7.86
N ASP A 5 -10.86 -4.36 -8.09
CA ASP A 5 -11.90 -4.18 -7.08
C ASP A 5 -11.70 -5.14 -5.89
N GLY A 6 -12.08 -4.73 -4.68
CA GLY A 6 -11.92 -5.53 -3.46
C GLY A 6 -10.62 -5.28 -2.69
N HIS A 7 -9.68 -4.51 -3.25
CA HIS A 7 -8.51 -4.03 -2.54
C HIS A 7 -8.76 -2.64 -1.92
N CYS A 8 -8.72 -2.54 -0.59
CA CYS A 8 -8.83 -1.25 0.12
C CYS A 8 -7.86 -0.17 -0.39
N LEU A 9 -6.68 -0.56 -0.90
CA LEU A 9 -5.72 0.38 -1.47
C LEU A 9 -6.26 1.08 -2.72
N ARG A 10 -7.04 0.39 -3.57
CA ARG A 10 -7.71 1.01 -4.72
C ARG A 10 -8.64 2.10 -4.23
N ASP A 11 -9.51 1.78 -3.27
CA ASP A 11 -10.50 2.72 -2.74
C ASP A 11 -9.83 3.95 -2.14
N HIS A 12 -8.76 3.76 -1.35
CA HIS A 12 -7.99 4.87 -0.79
C HIS A 12 -7.38 5.76 -1.89
N ILE A 13 -6.82 5.17 -2.95
CA ILE A 13 -6.26 5.94 -4.07
C ILE A 13 -7.36 6.73 -4.78
N MET A 14 -8.52 6.11 -5.03
CA MET A 14 -9.65 6.75 -5.67
C MET A 14 -10.15 7.95 -4.86
N GLU A 15 -10.19 7.83 -3.53
CA GLU A 15 -10.58 8.89 -2.61
C GLU A 15 -9.56 10.04 -2.59
N VAL A 16 -8.27 9.73 -2.43
CA VAL A 16 -7.19 10.72 -2.33
C VAL A 16 -6.99 11.47 -3.65
N CYS A 17 -6.95 10.75 -4.78
CA CYS A 17 -6.73 11.35 -6.09
C CYS A 17 -8.02 11.89 -6.74
N LYS A 18 -9.18 11.75 -6.08
CA LYS A 18 -10.50 12.15 -6.60
C LYS A 18 -10.78 11.62 -8.02
N PHE A 19 -10.32 10.41 -8.30
CA PHE A 19 -10.53 9.80 -9.61
C PHE A 19 -12.00 9.43 -9.82
N GLN A 20 -12.48 9.49 -11.07
CA GLN A 20 -13.82 9.02 -11.42
C GLN A 20 -13.87 7.50 -11.33
N ARG A 21 -14.93 6.92 -10.76
CA ARG A 21 -15.05 5.46 -10.50
C ARG A 21 -14.76 4.53 -11.71
N ASN A 22 -14.84 5.04 -12.93
CA ASN A 22 -14.56 4.29 -14.16
C ASN A 22 -13.08 4.29 -14.59
N THR A 23 -12.18 4.96 -13.86
CA THR A 23 -10.74 4.94 -14.20
C THR A 23 -10.14 3.56 -13.92
N GLY A 24 -9.66 2.89 -14.97
CA GLY A 24 -8.91 1.64 -14.87
C GLY A 24 -9.71 0.44 -14.34
N GLN A 25 -11.01 0.37 -14.66
CA GLN A 25 -11.91 -0.72 -14.22
C GLN A 25 -11.54 -2.11 -14.77
N ASP A 26 -10.95 -2.19 -15.98
CA ASP A 26 -10.88 -3.47 -16.69
C ASP A 26 -9.47 -4.04 -16.93
N MET A 27 -8.39 -3.24 -16.81
CA MET A 27 -7.08 -3.71 -17.29
C MET A 27 -6.30 -4.60 -16.32
N PHE A 28 -6.61 -4.63 -15.01
CA PHE A 28 -5.75 -5.30 -14.01
C PHE A 28 -6.51 -5.90 -12.82
N ARG A 29 -7.72 -6.42 -13.04
CA ARG A 29 -8.62 -6.92 -11.98
C ARG A 29 -7.98 -7.96 -11.06
N ASP A 30 -7.14 -8.84 -11.60
CA ASP A 30 -6.48 -9.91 -10.83
C ASP A 30 -5.00 -9.64 -10.53
N ALA A 31 -4.52 -8.43 -10.80
CA ALA A 31 -3.12 -8.09 -10.58
C ALA A 31 -2.82 -7.81 -9.10
N SER A 32 -1.73 -8.38 -8.59
CA SER A 32 -1.18 -8.01 -7.29
C SER A 32 -0.40 -6.70 -7.35
N LEU A 33 -0.10 -6.10 -6.19
CA LEU A 33 0.76 -4.91 -6.12
C LEU A 33 2.13 -5.19 -6.77
N ASN A 34 2.71 -6.36 -6.50
CA ASN A 34 3.97 -6.78 -7.11
C ASN A 34 3.87 -6.85 -8.63
N THR A 35 2.75 -7.36 -9.16
CA THR A 35 2.51 -7.41 -10.61
C THR A 35 2.49 -6.00 -11.21
N LEU A 36 1.80 -5.04 -10.57
CA LEU A 36 1.76 -3.65 -11.04
C LEU A 36 3.13 -2.97 -11.01
N VAL A 37 3.95 -3.28 -9.99
CA VAL A 37 5.35 -2.81 -9.93
C VAL A 37 6.16 -3.40 -11.08
N GLN A 38 6.02 -4.70 -11.37
CA GLN A 38 6.71 -5.34 -12.50
C GLN A 38 6.28 -4.77 -13.86
N LEU A 39 5.00 -4.44 -14.04
CA LEU A 39 4.53 -3.78 -15.26
C LEU A 39 5.13 -2.37 -15.40
N THR A 40 5.24 -1.64 -14.29
CA THR A 40 5.88 -0.32 -14.24
C THR A 40 7.37 -0.42 -14.60
N LEU A 41 8.07 -1.43 -14.06
CA LEU A 41 9.46 -1.73 -14.40
C LEU A 41 9.69 -2.01 -15.89
N ASN A 42 8.69 -2.61 -16.55
CA ASN A 42 8.73 -2.91 -17.98
C ASN A 42 8.14 -1.77 -18.84
N ASN A 43 8.10 -0.53 -18.32
CA ASN A 43 7.61 0.66 -19.01
C ASN A 43 6.14 0.58 -19.46
N MET A 44 5.30 -0.21 -18.81
CA MET A 44 3.88 -0.36 -19.14
C MET A 44 2.98 0.67 -18.42
N GLY A 45 3.57 1.74 -17.89
CA GLY A 45 2.87 2.87 -17.27
C GLY A 45 3.39 3.19 -15.87
N LEU A 46 2.54 3.85 -15.08
CA LEU A 46 2.81 4.26 -13.70
C LEU A 46 1.84 3.55 -12.75
N THR A 47 2.24 3.36 -11.50
CA THR A 47 1.37 2.83 -10.45
C THR A 47 1.55 3.59 -9.14
N LEU A 48 0.60 3.42 -8.21
CA LEU A 48 0.61 4.05 -6.90
C LEU A 48 0.82 2.96 -5.84
N VAL A 49 1.74 3.24 -4.92
CA VAL A 49 2.22 2.29 -3.93
C VAL A 49 2.20 2.94 -2.54
N PRO A 50 2.00 2.17 -1.47
CA PRO A 50 2.16 2.70 -0.12
C PRO A 50 3.65 2.96 0.18
N GLU A 51 3.93 3.98 0.98
CA GLU A 51 5.29 4.37 1.41
C GLU A 51 6.10 3.18 1.96
N MET A 52 5.49 2.29 2.75
CA MET A 52 6.18 1.13 3.31
C MET A 52 6.72 0.14 2.25
N ALA A 53 6.21 0.20 1.01
CA ALA A 53 6.68 -0.66 -0.08
C ALA A 53 7.89 -0.09 -0.83
N LEU A 54 8.26 1.18 -0.61
CA LEU A 54 9.39 1.84 -1.29
C LEU A 54 10.72 1.13 -0.99
N SER A 55 10.90 0.63 0.24
CA SER A 55 12.08 -0.14 0.63
C SER A 55 12.33 -1.35 -0.27
N GLN A 56 11.27 -2.01 -0.77
CA GLN A 56 11.38 -3.15 -1.68
C GLN A 56 11.64 -2.70 -3.13
N MET A 57 11.32 -1.45 -3.47
CA MET A 57 11.49 -0.88 -4.80
C MET A 57 12.88 -0.28 -5.01
N SER A 58 13.57 0.10 -3.93
CA SER A 58 14.97 0.55 -3.96
C SER A 58 15.94 -0.42 -4.65
N ALA A 59 15.57 -1.71 -4.73
CA ALA A 59 16.31 -2.73 -5.47
C ALA A 59 16.28 -2.53 -7.00
N TYR A 60 15.39 -1.66 -7.52
CA TYR A 60 15.22 -1.43 -8.95
C TYR A 60 15.66 0.00 -9.33
N PRO A 61 16.88 0.20 -9.86
CA PRO A 61 17.44 1.53 -10.12
C PRO A 61 16.71 2.32 -11.21
N ASN A 62 15.88 1.65 -12.01
CA ASN A 62 15.14 2.27 -13.12
C ASN A 62 13.77 2.80 -12.69
N LEU A 63 13.33 2.57 -11.45
CA LEU A 63 12.13 3.18 -10.91
C LEU A 63 12.45 4.57 -10.36
N LYS A 64 11.53 5.50 -10.61
CA LYS A 64 11.53 6.80 -9.96
C LYS A 64 10.29 6.91 -9.10
N GLU A 65 10.50 7.27 -7.84
CA GLU A 65 9.46 7.49 -6.86
C GLU A 65 9.09 8.98 -6.87
N ILE A 66 7.80 9.29 -6.87
CA ILE A 66 7.29 10.65 -6.83
C ILE A 66 6.26 10.72 -5.70
N PRO A 67 6.50 11.54 -4.65
CA PRO A 67 5.52 11.70 -3.59
C PRO A 67 4.26 12.38 -4.12
N LEU A 68 3.10 11.99 -3.58
CA LEU A 68 1.83 12.63 -3.90
C LEU A 68 1.73 13.99 -3.22
N ASP A 69 1.30 15.01 -3.96
CA ASP A 69 0.95 16.33 -3.42
C ASP A 69 -0.47 16.30 -2.84
N ALA A 70 -0.64 15.57 -1.74
CA ALA A 70 -1.93 15.39 -1.06
C ALA A 70 -1.76 15.47 0.47
N PRO A 71 -2.77 15.97 1.20
CA PRO A 71 -2.68 16.10 2.66
C PRO A 71 -2.63 14.73 3.36
N THR A 72 -1.64 14.53 4.22
CA THR A 72 -1.44 13.32 5.04
C THR A 72 -2.36 13.30 6.28
N PRO A 73 -2.78 12.14 6.84
CA PRO A 73 -2.41 10.76 6.48
C PRO A 73 -3.47 10.01 5.63
N HIS A 74 -3.01 9.15 4.72
CA HIS A 74 -3.90 8.41 3.81
C HIS A 74 -4.35 7.03 4.30
N ARG A 75 -3.65 6.43 5.28
CA ARG A 75 -3.98 5.08 5.78
C ARG A 75 -3.50 4.86 7.21
N THR A 76 -4.35 4.27 8.05
CA THR A 76 -4.01 3.76 9.38
C THR A 76 -4.04 2.25 9.39
N LEU A 77 -2.96 1.61 9.84
CA LEU A 77 -2.92 0.16 10.06
C LEU A 77 -3.37 -0.14 11.49
N ALA A 78 -4.23 -1.15 11.66
CA ALA A 78 -4.77 -1.54 12.95
C ALA A 78 -4.77 -3.06 13.11
N ILE A 79 -4.55 -3.53 14.33
CA ILE A 79 -4.83 -4.91 14.73
C ILE A 79 -6.21 -4.92 15.38
N ILE A 80 -7.09 -5.77 14.86
CA ILE A 80 -8.45 -5.91 15.38
C ILE A 80 -8.61 -7.30 15.97
N THR A 81 -9.03 -7.37 17.23
CA THR A 81 -9.28 -8.62 17.95
C THR A 81 -10.70 -8.66 18.48
N ARG A 82 -11.23 -9.86 18.73
CA ARG A 82 -12.49 -10.00 19.47
C ARG A 82 -12.29 -9.51 20.91
N PRO A 83 -13.30 -8.91 21.55
CA PRO A 83 -13.19 -8.42 22.93
C PRO A 83 -12.70 -9.49 23.94
N ASN A 84 -13.16 -10.73 23.78
CA ASN A 84 -12.82 -11.85 24.67
C ASN A 84 -11.69 -12.72 24.12
N TYR A 85 -10.77 -12.16 23.33
CA TYR A 85 -9.65 -12.93 22.79
C TYR A 85 -8.66 -13.27 23.92
N PRO A 86 -8.40 -14.57 24.20
CA PRO A 86 -7.66 -14.99 25.40
C PRO A 86 -6.17 -14.62 25.38
N ARG A 87 -5.60 -14.30 24.22
CA ARG A 87 -4.18 -13.96 24.05
C ARG A 87 -3.97 -12.47 23.75
N ALA A 88 -4.68 -11.60 24.46
CA ALA A 88 -4.57 -10.15 24.28
C ALA A 88 -3.13 -9.64 24.50
N ALA A 89 -2.37 -10.24 25.43
CA ALA A 89 -0.97 -9.91 25.65
C ALA A 89 -0.10 -10.13 24.41
N ASP A 90 -0.31 -11.25 23.70
CA ASP A 90 0.44 -11.56 22.48
C ASP A 90 0.10 -10.60 21.34
N MET A 91 -1.17 -10.14 21.28
CA MET A 91 -1.60 -9.14 20.30
C MET A 91 -0.95 -7.78 20.55
N ASN A 92 -0.76 -7.41 21.82
CA ASN A 92 0.00 -6.20 22.17
C ASN A 92 1.48 -6.35 21.79
N LEU A 93 2.09 -7.52 22.04
CA LEU A 93 3.46 -7.78 21.61
C LEU A 93 3.61 -7.68 20.08
N LEU A 94 2.68 -8.25 19.31
CA LEU A 94 2.66 -8.11 17.85
C LEU A 94 2.48 -6.66 17.41
N LEU A 95 1.62 -5.89 18.10
CA LEU A 95 1.42 -4.48 17.81
C LEU A 95 2.72 -3.69 17.97
N ASP A 96 3.46 -3.94 19.05
CA ASP A 96 4.73 -3.26 19.31
C ASP A 96 5.80 -3.64 18.28
N LEU A 97 5.88 -4.93 17.91
CA LEU A 97 6.77 -5.39 16.84
C LEU A 97 6.44 -4.75 15.49
N PHE A 98 5.16 -4.67 15.13
CA PHE A 98 4.75 -4.06 13.87
C PHE A 98 4.97 -2.54 13.86
N LYS A 99 4.75 -1.85 14.98
CA LYS A 99 5.08 -0.42 15.10
C LYS A 99 6.58 -0.19 14.89
N GLN A 100 7.42 -1.00 15.52
CA GLN A 100 8.87 -0.90 15.36
C GLN A 100 9.28 -1.13 13.90
N ALA A 101 8.78 -2.22 13.28
CA ALA A 101 9.08 -2.54 11.90
C ALA A 101 8.62 -1.44 10.91
N LEU A 102 7.49 -0.78 11.19
CA LEU A 102 7.00 0.35 10.39
C LEU A 102 7.90 1.58 10.52
N ILE A 103 8.39 1.89 11.73
CA ILE A 103 9.33 3.01 11.94
C ILE A 103 10.65 2.72 11.21
N ASP A 104 11.19 1.51 11.35
CA ASP A 104 12.44 1.11 10.70
C ASP A 104 12.32 1.17 9.16
N SER A 105 11.14 0.89 8.60
CA SER A 105 10.88 1.02 7.16
C SER A 105 10.86 2.46 6.64
N LYS A 106 10.67 3.46 7.52
CA LYS A 106 10.70 4.89 7.16
C LYS A 106 12.10 5.52 7.25
N MET A 107 13.02 4.90 7.98
CA MET A 107 14.38 5.43 8.18
C MET A 107 15.40 4.93 7.13
N LYS A 108 14.99 4.07 6.20
CA LYS A 108 15.80 3.60 5.07
C LYS A 108 15.35 4.29 3.80
#